data_AF-A0A4Q5V305-F1
#
_entry.id   AF-A0A4Q5V305-F1
#
_cell.length_a   1.000
_cell.length_b   1.000
_cell.length_c   1.000
_cell.angle_alpha   90.00
_cell.angle_beta   90.00
_cell.angle_gamma   90.00
#
_symmetry.space_group_name_H-M   'P 1'
#
loop_
_entity.id
_entity.type
_entity.pdbx_description
1 polymer ?
#
loop_
_entity_poly.entity_id
_entity_poly.type
_entity_poly.pdbx_seq_one_letter_code
_entity_poly.pdbx_strand_id
1 'polypeptide(L)'
;MFNKRIKIKALLENEATSYEATVMGWVRSFRNNQFIALNDGSTNNNIQVVATLGQFDDALLKRITTGACIKATGNVIASLGKGQKVELQASA
;
A
#
# COMPACT_ATOMS: atom_id res chain seq x y z
N MET A 1 0.86 -5.84 -19.84
CA MET A 1 1.83 -4.73 -19.65
C MET A 1 2.44 -4.85 -18.26
N PHE A 2 3.75 -5.06 -18.14
CA PHE A 2 4.42 -5.54 -16.91
C PHE A 2 4.37 -4.56 -15.71
N ASN A 3 3.98 -3.29 -15.91
CA ASN A 3 4.02 -2.24 -14.88
C ASN A 3 2.76 -1.37 -14.82
N LYS A 4 1.57 -1.94 -15.08
CA LYS A 4 0.32 -1.17 -14.91
C LYS A 4 0.14 -0.87 -13.42
N ARG A 5 0.22 0.41 -13.04
CA ARG A 5 0.00 0.91 -11.67
C ARG A 5 -0.94 2.10 -11.66
N ILE A 6 -1.56 2.34 -10.51
CA ILE A 6 -2.24 3.59 -10.22
C ILE A 6 -1.28 4.46 -9.38
N LYS A 7 -1.20 5.77 -9.70
CA LYS A 7 -0.44 6.72 -8.88
C LYS A 7 -1.13 6.90 -7.54
N ILE A 8 -0.37 7.04 -6.46
CA ILE A 8 -0.96 7.20 -5.11
C ILE A 8 -1.87 8.42 -5.03
N LYS A 9 -1.49 9.55 -5.64
CA LYS A 9 -2.34 10.74 -5.74
C LYS A 9 -3.71 10.41 -6.33
N ALA A 10 -3.75 9.74 -7.48
CA ALA A 10 -4.99 9.39 -8.17
C ALA A 10 -5.85 8.42 -7.37
N LEU A 11 -5.23 7.45 -6.67
CA LEU A 11 -5.94 6.51 -5.82
C LEU A 11 -6.61 7.23 -4.63
N LEU A 12 -5.89 8.13 -3.98
CA LEU A 12 -6.40 8.89 -2.83
C LEU A 12 -7.49 9.92 -3.21
N GLU A 13 -7.48 10.42 -4.45
CA GLU A 13 -8.50 11.36 -4.97
C GLU A 13 -9.78 10.65 -5.47
N ASN A 14 -9.68 9.41 -5.94
CA ASN A 14 -10.82 8.69 -6.52
C ASN A 14 -11.78 8.16 -5.44
N GLU A 15 -11.28 7.82 -4.25
CA GLU A 15 -12.06 7.34 -3.09
C GLU A 15 -12.93 6.09 -3.32
N ALA A 16 -13.00 5.58 -4.55
CA ALA A 16 -13.62 4.31 -4.87
C ALA A 16 -12.96 3.15 -4.11
N THR A 17 -13.77 2.14 -3.82
CA THR A 17 -13.37 0.93 -3.12
C THR A 17 -13.85 -0.30 -3.89
N SER A 18 -13.50 -1.50 -3.41
CA SER A 18 -13.94 -2.78 -3.96
C SER A 18 -13.41 -3.06 -5.37
N TYR A 19 -12.17 -2.66 -5.65
CA TYR A 19 -11.47 -3.01 -6.87
C TYR A 19 -10.00 -3.35 -6.58
N GLU A 20 -9.40 -4.14 -7.46
CA GLU A 20 -7.98 -4.47 -7.39
C GLU A 20 -7.14 -3.35 -8.01
N ALA A 21 -6.10 -2.95 -7.29
CA ALA A 21 -5.13 -1.98 -7.76
C ALA A 21 -3.70 -2.46 -7.52
N THR A 22 -2.78 -1.99 -8.37
CA THR A 22 -1.35 -2.09 -8.12
C THR A 22 -0.79 -0.70 -7.84
N VAL A 23 -0.07 -0.56 -6.74
CA VAL A 23 0.71 0.63 -6.39
C VAL A 23 2.19 0.29 -6.32
N MET A 24 3.02 1.27 -6.63
CA MET A 24 4.48 1.12 -6.59
C MET A 24 5.09 2.38 -6.01
N GLY A 25 6.10 2.24 -5.16
CA GLY A 25 6.76 3.36 -4.49
C GLY A 25 7.81 2.92 -3.48
N TRP A 26 8.16 3.82 -2.57
CA TRP A 26 9.13 3.62 -1.50
C TRP A 26 8.46 3.61 -0.13
N VAL A 27 8.84 2.64 0.69
CA VAL A 27 8.36 2.48 2.06
C VAL A 27 8.82 3.66 2.91
N ARG A 28 7.88 4.36 3.54
CA ARG A 28 8.13 5.46 4.47
C ARG A 28 8.18 4.98 5.93
N SER A 29 7.38 3.99 6.27
CA SER A 29 7.40 3.30 7.57
C SER A 29 6.73 1.95 7.44
N PHE A 30 7.15 0.97 8.24
CA PHE A 30 6.46 -0.31 8.41
C PHE A 30 6.23 -0.55 9.90
N ARG A 31 4.97 -0.76 10.31
CA ARG A 31 4.56 -0.84 11.72
C ARG A 31 3.75 -2.11 11.99
N ASN A 32 3.95 -2.70 13.17
CA ASN A 32 3.23 -3.88 13.66
C ASN A 32 3.25 -5.08 12.70
N ASN A 33 4.27 -5.18 11.84
CA ASN A 33 4.34 -6.18 10.76
C ASN A 33 3.11 -6.22 9.83
N GLN A 34 2.33 -5.14 9.78
CA GLN A 34 1.05 -5.10 9.09
C GLN A 34 0.86 -3.82 8.27
N PHE A 35 1.25 -2.66 8.79
CA PHE A 35 0.92 -1.37 8.17
C PHE A 35 2.14 -0.75 7.50
N ILE A 36 2.12 -0.74 6.17
CA ILE A 36 3.17 -0.16 5.33
C ILE A 36 2.68 1.20 4.83
N ALA A 37 3.34 2.27 5.22
CA ALA A 37 3.14 3.57 4.61
C ALA A 37 3.98 3.65 3.32
N LEU A 38 3.33 3.78 2.17
CA LEU A 38 3.99 3.81 0.86
C LEU A 38 3.82 5.19 0.21
N ASN A 39 4.88 5.69 -0.44
CA ASN A 39 4.84 6.94 -1.19
C ASN A 39 5.52 6.79 -2.56
N ASP A 40 5.02 7.46 -3.58
CA ASP A 40 5.53 7.38 -4.96
C ASP A 40 5.92 8.76 -5.53
N GLY A 41 5.96 9.80 -4.69
CA GLY A 41 6.28 11.18 -5.06
C GLY A 41 5.15 11.92 -5.79
N SER A 42 4.02 11.29 -6.11
CA SER A 42 2.92 11.96 -6.81
C SER A 42 2.12 12.92 -5.91
N THR A 43 2.23 12.77 -4.59
CA THR A 43 1.62 13.61 -3.56
C THR A 43 2.42 13.52 -2.26
N ASN A 44 2.25 14.51 -1.37
CA ASN A 44 2.84 14.50 -0.03
C ASN A 44 2.22 13.43 0.88
N ASN A 45 1.04 12.91 0.51
CA ASN A 45 0.31 11.91 1.29
C ASN A 45 0.81 10.49 1.00
N ASN A 46 0.75 9.61 2.00
CA ASN A 46 1.08 8.20 1.85
C ASN A 46 -0.19 7.38 1.69
N ILE A 47 -0.13 6.30 0.91
CA ILE A 47 -1.14 5.24 0.97
C ILE A 47 -0.73 4.23 2.05
N GLN A 48 -1.70 3.75 2.83
CA GLN A 48 -1.50 2.61 3.70
C GLN A 48 -1.71 1.32 2.90
N VAL A 49 -0.68 0.47 2.88
CA VAL A 49 -0.76 -0.91 2.40
C VAL A 49 -0.83 -1.83 3.62
N VAL A 50 -1.85 -2.66 3.68
CA VAL A 50 -2.12 -3.60 4.77
C VAL A 50 -1.62 -4.99 4.35
N ALA A 51 -0.58 -5.47 5.02
CA ALA A 51 -0.15 -6.86 4.97
C ALA A 51 -0.90 -7.64 6.06
N THR A 52 -1.91 -8.42 5.68
CA THR A 52 -2.69 -9.20 6.65
C THR A 52 -1.78 -10.18 7.40
N LEU A 53 -1.92 -10.24 8.72
CA LEU A 53 -1.11 -11.13 9.55
C LEU A 53 -1.28 -12.59 9.11
N GLY A 54 -0.17 -13.30 8.94
CA GLY A 54 -0.14 -14.69 8.48
C GLY A 54 -0.35 -14.90 6.97
N GLN A 55 -0.60 -13.85 6.18
CA GLN A 55 -0.68 -14.00 4.71
C GLN A 55 0.68 -13.99 4.00
N PHE A 56 1.69 -13.36 4.60
CA PHE A 56 3.01 -13.18 3.99
C PHE A 56 4.08 -13.87 4.83
N ASP A 57 5.11 -14.39 4.15
CA ASP A 57 6.26 -15.01 4.81
C ASP A 57 7.07 -13.99 5.64
N ASP A 58 7.52 -14.41 6.82
CA ASP A 58 8.29 -13.57 7.75
C ASP A 58 9.60 -13.09 7.12
N ALA A 59 10.24 -13.91 6.27
CA ALA A 59 11.48 -13.49 5.61
C ALA A 59 11.21 -12.36 4.58
N LEU A 60 10.05 -12.38 3.91
CA LEU A 60 9.61 -11.28 3.05
C LEU A 60 9.33 -10.02 3.87
N LEU A 61 8.55 -10.14 4.96
CA LEU A 61 8.21 -8.99 5.81
C LEU A 61 9.46 -8.32 6.40
N LYS A 62 10.47 -9.10 6.80
CA LYS A 62 11.77 -8.57 7.28
C LYS A 62 12.53 -7.76 6.23
N ARG A 63 12.27 -7.96 4.94
CA ARG A 63 12.89 -7.17 3.85
C ARG A 63 12.17 -5.84 3.60
N ILE A 64 10.98 -5.63 4.16
CA ILE A 64 10.22 -4.39 4.02
C ILE A 64 10.75 -3.37 5.04
N THR A 65 11.80 -2.65 4.65
CA THR A 65 12.45 -1.62 5.46
C THR A 65 12.15 -0.22 4.91
N THR A 66 12.33 0.81 5.74
CA THR A 66 12.24 2.21 5.29
C THR A 66 13.21 2.45 4.13
N GLY A 67 12.70 3.04 3.04
CA GLY A 67 13.44 3.27 1.81
C GLY A 67 13.40 2.13 0.80
N ALA A 68 12.88 0.95 1.16
CA ALA A 68 12.71 -0.14 0.21
C ALA A 68 11.70 0.24 -0.89
N CYS A 69 12.02 -0.07 -2.15
CA CYS A 69 11.07 0.03 -3.25
C CYS A 69 10.22 -1.24 -3.30
N ILE A 70 8.89 -1.09 -3.39
CA ILE A 70 7.97 -2.22 -3.48
C ILE A 70 6.93 -2.01 -4.59
N LYS A 71 6.43 -3.14 -5.08
CA LYS A 71 5.20 -3.24 -5.86
C LYS A 71 4.19 -3.98 -4.99
N ALA A 72 3.06 -3.37 -4.70
CA ALA A 72 1.98 -3.98 -3.94
C ALA A 72 0.72 -4.04 -4.82
N THR A 73 0.14 -5.23 -4.95
CA THR A 73 -1.16 -5.45 -5.59
C THR A 73 -2.14 -5.91 -4.53
N GLY A 74 -3.38 -5.45 -4.61
CA GLY A 74 -4.38 -5.80 -3.64
C GLY A 74 -5.69 -5.06 -3.82
N ASN A 75 -6.64 -5.31 -2.93
CA ASN A 75 -7.96 -4.68 -2.96
C ASN A 75 -7.92 -3.31 -2.30
N VAL A 76 -8.49 -2.31 -2.97
CA VAL A 76 -8.74 -0.99 -2.38
C VAL A 76 -9.98 -1.07 -1.51
N ILE A 77 -9.81 -0.83 -0.22
CA ILE A 77 -10.87 -0.91 0.78
C ILE A 77 -11.04 0.42 1.50
N ALA A 78 -12.19 0.63 2.12
CA ALA A 78 -12.39 1.76 3.00
C ALA A 78 -11.44 1.67 4.19
N SER A 79 -10.77 2.78 4.48
CA SER A 79 -9.88 2.91 5.64
C SER A 79 -10.67 2.85 6.94
N LEU A 80 -10.13 2.14 7.93
CA LEU A 80 -10.65 2.18 9.31
C LEU A 80 -9.98 3.29 10.14
N GLY A 81 -8.86 3.84 9.65
CA GLY A 81 -8.12 4.92 10.30
C GLY A 81 -8.74 6.30 10.09
N LYS A 82 -8.74 7.12 11.14
CA LYS A 82 -9.12 8.54 11.04
C LYS A 82 -8.11 9.29 10.15
N GLY A 83 -8.61 9.98 9.11
CA GLY A 83 -7.80 10.86 8.27
C GLY A 83 -7.32 10.27 6.94
N GLN A 84 -7.59 9.00 6.69
CA GLN A 84 -7.39 8.36 5.38
C GLN A 84 -8.72 7.76 4.94
N LYS A 85 -9.08 7.88 3.67
CA LYS A 85 -10.37 7.41 3.13
C LYS A 85 -10.31 5.98 2.62
N VAL A 86 -9.17 5.60 2.04
CA VAL A 86 -8.95 4.29 1.44
C VAL A 86 -7.57 3.73 1.80
N GLU A 87 -7.49 2.41 1.86
CA GLU A 87 -6.25 1.65 2.06
C GLU A 87 -6.17 0.53 1.03
N LEU A 88 -4.98 -0.02 0.81
CA LEU A 88 -4.76 -1.17 -0.06
C LEU A 88 -4.47 -2.41 0.77
N GLN A 89 -5.39 -3.36 0.81
CA GLN A 89 -5.14 -4.68 1.41
C GLN A 89 -4.37 -5.54 0.42
N ALA A 90 -3.09 -5.81 0.71
CA ALA A 90 -2.21 -6.54 -0.19
C ALA A 90 -2.63 -8.00 -0.34
N SER A 91 -2.54 -8.50 -1.57
CA SER A 91 -2.69 -9.92 -1.90
C SER A 91 -1.30 -10.58 -1.93
N ALA A 92 -1.21 -11.81 -1.41
CA ALA A 92 0.01 -12.62 -1.42
C ALA A 92 0.38 -13.11 -2.83
#